data_AF-A0A6N6PAS1-F1
#
_entry.id   AF-A0A6N6PAS1-F1
#
_cell.length_a   1.000
_cell.length_b   1.000
_cell.length_c   1.000
_cell.angle_alpha   90.00
_cell.angle_beta   90.00
_cell.angle_gamma   90.00
#
_symmetry.space_group_name_H-M   'P 1'
#
loop_
_entity.id
_entity.type
_entity.pdbx_description
1 polymer ?
#
loop_
_entity_poly.entity_id
_entity_poly.type
_entity_poly.pdbx_seq_one_letter_code
_entity_poly.pdbx_strand_id
1 'polypeptide(L)'
;MKRSLLLAAGICHLVSTVSADWTHYRGPGAHGVSAEKMPALPAGGPQQIWTAKVGTGTSSVTVSGERVFTMGNTDGKDVVWCLNAKTGSVVWKHEYPLDLDKRMFEGGTAATPTLDGNRVYTVSHQGDLFCLDATTGKPVWAKHYQKDFGGKRPQWGFAGSPTVEGNLLLLEVGGNGASTVALDKATGATVWKSGDDAAGYASPVVATIAGKRTVVMFKAEHVVGLDLAGRELWRTPWKTSYDVNAATPMVSGDKIFVSSGYGSGGALFEIGAGGATERWRNKGMKAQMNTPALFQGHVYGIDGQAGPGSPLTCLDLATGATKWLEKSVGGGAAVVADGKLICLTEKGELVIALASPSGFKALSRTQVLGKRCWVQPTYAAGRIFCRNNEGDLVALELK
;
A
#
# COMPACT_ATOMS: atom_id res chain seq x y z
N MET A 1 42.82 -52.28 28.57
CA MET A 1 41.96 -51.98 27.40
C MET A 1 41.05 -50.81 27.74
N LYS A 2 41.36 -49.59 27.27
CA LYS A 2 40.52 -48.40 27.47
C LYS A 2 39.68 -48.16 26.20
N ARG A 3 38.35 -48.16 26.34
CA ARG A 3 37.39 -47.82 25.28
C ARG A 3 37.19 -46.30 25.29
N SER A 4 37.47 -45.64 24.17
CA SER A 4 37.15 -44.23 23.95
C SER A 4 35.79 -44.11 23.26
N LEU A 5 34.84 -43.42 23.89
CA LEU A 5 33.60 -42.99 23.25
C LEU A 5 33.85 -41.69 22.48
N LEU A 6 33.48 -41.66 21.20
CA LEU A 6 33.37 -40.44 20.40
C LEU A 6 31.95 -39.89 20.53
N LEU A 7 31.81 -38.68 21.08
CA LEU A 7 30.58 -37.90 21.04
C LEU A 7 30.54 -37.13 19.70
N ALA A 8 29.54 -37.40 18.87
CA ALA A 8 29.25 -36.60 17.69
C ALA A 8 28.36 -35.40 18.09
N ALA A 9 28.90 -34.19 18.04
CA ALA A 9 28.13 -32.96 18.23
C ALA A 9 27.41 -32.61 16.93
N GLY A 10 26.08 -32.71 16.92
CA GLY A 10 25.25 -32.26 15.81
C GLY A 10 25.18 -30.73 15.74
N ILE A 11 25.66 -30.16 14.65
CA ILE A 11 25.53 -28.72 14.35
C ILE A 11 24.08 -28.49 13.88
N CYS A 12 23.28 -27.87 14.73
CA CYS A 12 21.94 -27.40 14.37
C CYS A 12 22.08 -26.09 13.59
N HIS A 13 21.95 -26.15 12.26
CA HIS A 13 21.89 -24.94 11.44
C HIS A 13 20.54 -24.25 11.69
N LEU A 14 20.58 -23.16 12.48
CA LEU A 14 19.49 -22.19 12.54
C LEU A 14 19.35 -21.54 11.16
N VAL A 15 18.37 -22.00 10.39
CA VAL A 15 17.91 -21.29 9.19
C VAL A 15 17.30 -19.98 9.70
N SER A 16 18.06 -18.89 9.59
CA SER A 16 17.51 -17.54 9.68
C SER A 16 16.54 -17.40 8.52
N THR A 17 15.25 -17.57 8.79
CA THR A 17 14.21 -17.09 7.88
C THR A 17 14.34 -15.57 7.89
N VAL A 18 14.94 -15.01 6.84
CA VAL A 18 14.90 -13.57 6.59
C VAL A 18 13.43 -13.19 6.44
N SER A 19 12.85 -12.66 7.51
CA SER A 19 11.55 -11.98 7.48
C SER A 19 11.66 -10.86 6.45
N ALA A 20 10.76 -10.79 5.48
CA ALA A 20 10.78 -9.72 4.51
C ALA A 20 10.01 -8.53 5.12
N ASP A 21 10.73 -7.45 5.38
CA ASP A 21 10.10 -6.24 5.88
C ASP A 21 9.11 -5.67 4.85
N TRP A 22 7.99 -5.15 5.35
CA TRP A 22 6.96 -4.46 4.58
C TRP A 22 7.00 -2.98 4.96
N THR A 23 8.03 -2.28 4.49
CA THR A 23 8.41 -0.98 5.04
C THR A 23 7.56 0.21 4.55
N HIS A 24 6.66 0.01 3.59
CA HIS A 24 5.86 1.08 2.99
C HIS A 24 4.57 0.54 2.40
N TYR A 25 3.69 1.44 1.93
CA TYR A 25 2.45 1.08 1.27
C TYR A 25 2.70 0.04 0.16
N ARG A 26 1.99 -1.09 0.23
CA ARG A 26 2.09 -2.23 -0.70
C ARG A 26 3.40 -3.02 -0.69
N GLY A 27 4.25 -2.79 0.31
CA GLY A 27 5.42 -3.60 0.58
C GLY A 27 6.53 -3.43 -0.46
N PRO A 28 7.59 -4.26 -0.39
CA PRO A 28 8.72 -4.17 -1.29
C PRO A 28 8.27 -4.10 -2.77
N GLY A 29 8.76 -3.11 -3.50
CA GLY A 29 8.41 -2.91 -4.92
C GLY A 29 7.02 -2.30 -5.17
N ALA A 30 6.28 -1.87 -4.14
CA ALA A 30 4.97 -1.19 -4.23
C ALA A 30 3.86 -1.95 -5.00
N HIS A 31 4.05 -3.24 -5.24
CA HIS A 31 3.16 -4.07 -6.07
C HIS A 31 2.24 -5.01 -5.28
N GLY A 32 2.25 -4.97 -3.95
CA GLY A 32 1.34 -5.75 -3.11
C GLY A 32 1.68 -7.25 -3.07
N VAL A 33 2.97 -7.58 -3.18
CA VAL A 33 3.47 -8.97 -3.17
C VAL A 33 4.54 -9.11 -2.09
N SER A 34 4.33 -10.03 -1.16
CA SER A 34 5.34 -10.46 -0.19
C SER A 34 6.24 -11.53 -0.79
N ALA A 35 7.55 -11.40 -0.56
CA ALA A 35 8.53 -12.43 -0.93
C ALA A 35 8.56 -13.60 0.09
N GLU A 36 7.91 -13.46 1.24
CA GLU A 36 7.90 -14.49 2.27
C GLU A 36 7.18 -15.76 1.83
N LYS A 37 7.67 -16.88 2.34
CA LYS A 37 6.97 -18.17 2.24
C LYS A 37 5.85 -18.23 3.26
N MET A 38 4.69 -18.72 2.83
CA MET A 38 3.56 -18.91 3.70
C MET A 38 3.55 -20.35 4.22
N PRO A 39 3.48 -20.59 5.55
CA PRO A 39 3.34 -21.93 6.09
C PRO A 39 1.98 -22.54 5.69
N ALA A 40 1.82 -23.83 5.97
CA ALA A 40 0.54 -24.51 5.77
C ALA A 40 -0.57 -23.81 6.57
N LEU A 41 -1.75 -23.68 5.97
CA LEU A 41 -2.89 -23.10 6.67
C LEU A 41 -3.39 -24.09 7.74
N PRO A 42 -3.66 -23.63 8.96
CA PRO A 42 -4.27 -24.47 9.98
C PRO A 42 -5.72 -24.82 9.59
N ALA A 43 -6.24 -25.95 10.08
CA ALA A 43 -7.56 -26.46 9.69
C ALA A 43 -8.72 -25.48 9.96
N GLY A 44 -8.61 -24.65 11.00
CA GLY A 44 -9.58 -23.60 11.34
C GLY A 44 -9.32 -22.25 10.65
N GLY A 45 -8.31 -22.15 9.79
CA GLY A 45 -7.85 -20.90 9.22
C GLY A 45 -7.00 -20.06 10.20
N PRO A 46 -6.47 -18.91 9.73
CA PRO A 46 -5.54 -18.07 10.49
C PRO A 46 -6.04 -17.77 11.91
N GLN A 47 -5.16 -17.87 12.90
CA GLN A 47 -5.50 -17.68 14.31
C GLN A 47 -5.17 -16.25 14.74
N GLN A 48 -6.10 -15.57 15.41
CA GLN A 48 -5.86 -14.24 15.94
C GLN A 48 -4.98 -14.31 17.19
N ILE A 49 -3.85 -13.60 17.17
CA ILE A 49 -2.91 -13.55 18.29
C ILE A 49 -3.08 -12.32 19.18
N TRP A 50 -3.51 -11.19 18.60
CA TRP A 50 -3.80 -9.98 19.35
C TRP A 50 -4.70 -9.02 18.56
N THR A 51 -5.33 -8.10 19.29
CA THR A 51 -6.08 -6.95 18.78
C THR A 51 -5.53 -5.67 19.43
N ALA A 52 -5.45 -4.59 18.65
CA ALA A 52 -5.15 -3.25 19.13
C ALA A 52 -6.15 -2.24 18.56
N LYS A 53 -6.48 -1.19 19.34
CA LYS A 53 -7.30 -0.06 18.90
C LYS A 53 -6.39 1.08 18.44
N VAL A 54 -6.31 1.30 17.13
CA VAL A 54 -5.41 2.28 16.48
C VAL A 54 -6.13 3.52 15.94
N GLY A 55 -7.43 3.64 16.21
CA GLY A 55 -8.23 4.79 15.80
C GLY A 55 -8.70 4.76 14.34
N THR A 56 -9.64 5.65 14.03
CA THR A 56 -10.36 5.70 12.77
C THR A 56 -9.45 6.04 11.59
N GLY A 57 -9.60 5.33 10.47
CA GLY A 57 -8.89 5.61 9.23
C GLY A 57 -8.67 4.38 8.35
N THR A 58 -7.96 4.58 7.24
CA THR A 58 -7.64 3.56 6.25
C THR A 58 -6.15 3.38 5.96
N SER A 59 -5.25 3.94 6.79
CA SER A 59 -3.80 3.65 6.72
C SER A 59 -3.54 2.15 6.73
N SER A 60 -2.74 1.65 5.79
CA SER A 60 -2.25 0.27 5.83
C SER A 60 -1.28 0.07 7.01
N VAL A 61 -0.76 -1.14 7.12
CA VAL A 61 0.26 -1.52 8.11
C VAL A 61 1.63 -1.59 7.46
N THR A 62 2.62 -0.99 8.12
CA THR A 62 4.04 -1.10 7.80
C THR A 62 4.70 -1.97 8.87
N VAL A 63 5.52 -2.94 8.45
CA VAL A 63 6.13 -3.92 9.37
C VAL A 63 7.62 -4.00 9.09
N SER A 64 8.44 -3.92 10.14
CA SER A 64 9.87 -4.22 10.05
C SER A 64 10.34 -4.85 11.35
N GLY A 65 10.93 -6.04 11.24
CA GLY A 65 11.31 -6.86 12.38
C GLY A 65 10.16 -7.02 13.40
N GLU A 66 10.37 -6.49 14.61
CA GLU A 66 9.39 -6.56 15.71
C GLU A 66 8.49 -5.33 15.84
N ARG A 67 8.51 -4.41 14.87
CA ARG A 67 7.74 -3.17 14.90
C ARG A 67 6.63 -3.18 13.85
N VAL A 68 5.48 -2.68 14.25
CA VAL A 68 4.31 -2.44 13.41
C VAL A 68 3.97 -0.96 13.47
N PHE A 69 3.87 -0.30 12.32
CA PHE A 69 3.53 1.11 12.19
C PHE A 69 2.22 1.27 11.44
N THR A 70 1.35 2.15 11.94
CA THR A 70 0.10 2.53 11.26
C THR A 70 -0.37 3.89 11.78
N MET A 71 -1.45 4.42 11.20
CA MET A 71 -2.05 5.68 11.63
C MET A 71 -3.55 5.53 11.89
N GLY A 72 -4.10 6.38 12.75
CA GLY A 72 -5.54 6.52 12.92
C GLY A 72 -5.90 7.72 13.78
N ASN A 73 -7.16 8.11 13.73
CA ASN A 73 -7.70 9.23 14.47
C ASN A 73 -8.38 8.76 15.76
N THR A 74 -8.03 9.36 16.90
CA THR A 74 -8.65 9.09 18.20
C THR A 74 -8.94 10.43 18.89
N ASP A 75 -10.20 10.66 19.23
CA ASP A 75 -10.65 11.83 20.01
C ASP A 75 -10.15 13.20 19.46
N GLY A 76 -10.28 13.41 18.15
CA GLY A 76 -9.89 14.67 17.49
C GLY A 76 -8.38 14.82 17.28
N LYS A 77 -7.63 13.72 17.33
CA LYS A 77 -6.19 13.69 17.10
C LYS A 77 -5.83 12.59 16.11
N ASP A 78 -5.02 12.91 15.12
CA ASP A 78 -4.33 11.88 14.35
C ASP A 78 -3.16 11.34 15.19
N VAL A 79 -2.98 10.03 15.15
CA VAL A 79 -1.97 9.29 15.91
C VAL A 79 -1.17 8.41 14.97
N VAL A 80 0.15 8.55 15.02
CA VAL A 80 1.10 7.58 14.45
C VAL A 80 1.45 6.58 15.53
N TRP A 81 1.15 5.31 15.29
CA TRP A 81 1.38 4.22 16.22
C TRP A 81 2.64 3.45 15.86
N CYS A 82 3.44 3.10 16.86
CA CYS A 82 4.38 2.00 16.79
C CYS A 82 3.99 0.96 17.83
N LEU A 83 3.72 -0.26 17.35
CA LEU A 83 3.32 -1.40 18.18
C LEU A 83 4.38 -2.49 18.11
N ASN A 84 4.43 -3.31 19.14
CA ASN A 84 5.19 -4.55 19.12
C ASN A 84 4.46 -5.58 18.25
N ALA A 85 5.12 -6.10 17.21
CA ALA A 85 4.52 -7.00 16.23
C ALA A 85 3.99 -8.31 16.82
N LYS A 86 4.59 -8.78 17.92
CA LYS A 86 4.23 -10.05 18.57
C LYS A 86 3.06 -9.91 19.54
N THR A 87 2.90 -8.75 20.19
CA THR A 87 1.97 -8.58 21.31
C THR A 87 0.88 -7.54 21.06
N GLY A 88 1.03 -6.69 20.03
CA GLY A 88 0.14 -5.56 19.79
C GLY A 88 0.29 -4.40 20.79
N SER A 89 1.18 -4.54 21.79
CA SER A 89 1.40 -3.50 22.79
C SER A 89 2.02 -2.24 22.18
N VAL A 90 1.59 -1.08 22.67
CA VAL A 90 2.12 0.21 22.24
C VAL A 90 3.56 0.35 22.69
N VAL A 91 4.44 0.63 21.73
CA VAL A 91 5.85 0.96 21.98
C VAL A 91 5.97 2.46 22.18
N TRP A 92 5.45 3.21 21.22
CA TRP A 92 5.34 4.65 21.26
C TRP A 92 4.18 5.10 20.38
N LYS A 93 3.72 6.33 20.62
CA LYS A 93 2.76 7.02 19.76
C LYS A 93 3.17 8.48 19.59
N HIS A 94 2.90 9.04 18.41
CA HIS A 94 3.01 10.47 18.14
C HIS A 94 1.62 11.01 17.80
N GLU A 95 1.14 12.00 18.55
CA GLU A 95 -0.21 12.55 18.40
C GLU A 95 -0.17 14.02 18.05
N TYR A 96 -1.10 14.46 17.20
CA TYR A 96 -1.30 15.88 16.88
C TYR A 96 -2.79 16.17 16.64
N PRO A 97 -3.27 17.38 17.00
CA PRO A 97 -4.67 17.73 16.86
C PRO A 97 -5.07 17.74 15.37
N LEU A 98 -6.08 16.94 15.03
CA LEU A 98 -6.69 16.93 13.71
C LEU A 98 -8.08 16.30 13.81
N ASP A 99 -9.11 17.08 13.52
CA ASP A 99 -10.47 16.57 13.54
C ASP A 99 -10.77 15.69 12.32
N LEU A 100 -11.70 14.75 12.49
CA LEU A 100 -12.27 14.01 11.38
C LEU A 100 -13.03 14.96 10.43
N ASP A 101 -12.82 14.79 9.13
CA ASP A 101 -13.66 15.43 8.13
C ASP A 101 -14.94 14.62 7.91
N LYS A 102 -16.08 15.14 8.37
CA LYS A 102 -17.41 14.48 8.29
C LYS A 102 -17.83 14.14 6.86
N ARG A 103 -17.19 14.71 5.84
CA ARG A 103 -17.45 14.38 4.44
C ARG A 103 -16.79 13.07 4.02
N MET A 104 -15.78 12.58 4.74
CA MET A 104 -14.92 11.44 4.35
C MET A 104 -15.38 10.09 4.94
N PHE A 105 -16.69 9.80 4.98
CA PHE A 105 -17.24 8.60 5.64
C PHE A 105 -16.84 8.55 7.14
N GLU A 106 -16.21 7.48 7.61
CA GLU A 106 -15.62 7.45 8.95
C GLU A 106 -14.48 8.48 9.10
N GLY A 107 -13.80 8.83 8.01
CA GLY A 107 -12.71 9.80 7.96
C GLY A 107 -11.36 9.24 8.43
N GLY A 108 -10.51 10.13 8.92
CA GLY A 108 -9.23 9.78 9.53
C GLY A 108 -8.07 9.67 8.55
N THR A 109 -7.03 8.95 8.96
CA THR A 109 -5.75 8.85 8.24
C THR A 109 -5.86 7.86 7.09
N ALA A 110 -5.45 8.23 5.88
CA ALA A 110 -5.48 7.34 4.71
C ALA A 110 -4.08 6.89 4.24
N ALA A 111 -3.09 7.77 4.31
CA ALA A 111 -1.71 7.43 3.95
C ALA A 111 -1.10 6.42 4.94
N THR A 112 -0.20 5.59 4.45
CA THR A 112 0.52 4.59 5.23
C THR A 112 1.90 5.11 5.61
N PRO A 113 2.38 4.91 6.85
CA PRO A 113 3.74 5.25 7.23
C PRO A 113 4.78 4.56 6.36
N THR A 114 5.79 5.31 5.90
CA THR A 114 6.95 4.76 5.20
C THR A 114 8.16 4.74 6.12
N LEU A 115 8.71 3.55 6.35
CA LEU A 115 9.92 3.32 7.14
C LEU A 115 11.14 3.22 6.22
N ASP A 116 12.18 3.98 6.53
CA ASP A 116 13.49 3.87 5.89
C ASP A 116 14.58 4.07 6.95
N GLY A 117 15.35 3.01 7.23
CA GLY A 117 16.31 2.99 8.33
C GLY A 117 15.64 3.32 9.68
N ASN A 118 16.15 4.35 10.36
CA ASN A 118 15.61 4.84 11.64
C ASN A 118 14.67 6.06 11.46
N ARG A 119 13.98 6.18 10.32
CA ARG A 119 13.03 7.25 10.03
C ARG A 119 11.68 6.71 9.58
N VAL A 120 10.61 7.29 10.11
CA VAL A 120 9.22 7.04 9.69
C VAL A 120 8.65 8.32 9.11
N TYR A 121 8.19 8.27 7.87
CA TYR A 121 7.55 9.38 7.17
C TYR A 121 6.05 9.17 7.09
N THR A 122 5.28 10.18 7.48
CA THR A 122 3.81 10.11 7.53
C THR A 122 3.19 11.38 7.01
N VAL A 123 2.04 11.29 6.36
CA VAL A 123 1.23 12.45 5.95
C VAL A 123 -0.22 12.30 6.42
N SER A 124 -0.79 13.37 6.99
CA SER A 124 -2.21 13.42 7.38
C SER A 124 -3.13 13.66 6.18
N HIS A 125 -4.44 13.49 6.38
CA HIS A 125 -5.45 13.82 5.36
C HIS A 125 -5.55 15.34 5.06
N GLN A 126 -4.94 16.19 5.91
CA GLN A 126 -4.78 17.64 5.71
C GLN A 126 -3.39 18.03 5.23
N GLY A 127 -2.43 17.10 5.09
CA GLY A 127 -1.11 17.38 4.55
C GLY A 127 -0.03 17.68 5.59
N ASP A 128 -0.28 17.39 6.87
CA ASP A 128 0.75 17.43 7.92
C ASP A 128 1.76 16.30 7.67
N LEU A 129 2.97 16.68 7.25
CA LEU A 129 4.05 15.77 6.93
C LEU A 129 5.04 15.72 8.09
N PHE A 130 5.28 14.53 8.63
CA PHE A 130 6.27 14.32 9.68
C PHE A 130 7.35 13.35 9.22
N CYS A 131 8.58 13.64 9.63
CA CYS A 131 9.64 12.67 9.76
C CYS A 131 9.87 12.41 11.24
N LEU A 132 9.66 11.18 11.67
CA LEU A 132 9.79 10.75 13.06
C LEU A 132 11.02 9.84 13.19
N ASP A 133 11.66 9.90 14.35
CA ASP A 133 12.62 8.88 14.76
C ASP A 133 11.89 7.55 14.99
N ALA A 134 12.27 6.49 14.26
CA ALA A 134 11.54 5.22 14.28
C ALA A 134 11.57 4.51 15.64
N THR A 135 12.56 4.82 16.47
CA THR A 135 12.75 4.21 17.79
C THR A 135 11.91 4.89 18.86
N THR A 136 11.79 6.23 18.79
CA THR A 136 11.20 7.04 19.87
C THR A 136 9.89 7.71 19.50
N GLY A 137 9.54 7.79 18.21
CA GLY A 137 8.37 8.52 17.71
C GLY A 137 8.49 10.03 17.77
N LYS A 138 9.66 10.57 18.15
CA LYS A 138 9.87 12.02 18.25
C LYS A 138 10.04 12.63 16.85
N PRO A 139 9.44 13.81 16.58
CA PRO A 139 9.68 14.53 15.35
C PRO A 139 11.16 14.90 15.18
N VAL A 140 11.68 14.59 14.00
CA VAL A 140 13.00 15.05 13.53
C VAL A 140 12.80 16.35 12.75
N TRP A 141 11.82 16.37 11.86
CA TRP A 141 11.37 17.58 11.16
C TRP A 141 9.89 17.42 10.78
N ALA A 142 9.22 18.54 10.50
CA ALA A 142 7.83 18.58 10.06
C ALA A 142 7.64 19.63 8.96
N LYS A 143 6.66 19.39 8.09
CA LYS A 143 6.23 20.23 6.98
C LYS A 143 4.71 20.14 6.82
N HIS A 144 4.14 21.03 6.03
CA HIS A 144 2.72 21.00 5.71
C HIS A 144 2.51 21.31 4.23
N TYR A 145 1.81 20.43 3.52
CA TYR A 145 1.69 20.48 2.05
C TYR A 145 1.24 21.84 1.51
N GLN A 146 0.19 22.40 2.11
CA GLN A 146 -0.37 23.69 1.70
C GLN A 146 0.56 24.85 2.10
N LYS A 147 1.08 24.88 3.33
CA LYS A 147 1.86 26.01 3.86
C LYS A 147 3.26 26.09 3.28
N ASP A 148 3.95 24.96 3.15
CA ASP A 148 5.35 24.91 2.67
C ASP A 148 5.45 24.78 1.14
N PHE A 149 4.45 24.19 0.49
CA PHE A 149 4.55 23.86 -0.94
C PHE A 149 3.48 24.50 -1.82
N GLY A 150 2.42 25.09 -1.26
CA GLY A 150 1.28 25.56 -2.04
C GLY A 150 0.40 24.43 -2.57
N GLY A 151 0.45 23.26 -1.91
CA GLY A 151 -0.37 22.10 -2.26
C GLY A 151 -1.87 22.39 -2.19
N LYS A 152 -2.66 21.59 -2.90
CA LYS A 152 -4.12 21.70 -2.91
C LYS A 152 -4.72 20.39 -2.42
N ARG A 153 -5.37 20.45 -1.25
CA ARG A 153 -6.04 19.28 -0.67
C ARG A 153 -7.14 18.81 -1.63
N PRO A 154 -7.11 17.53 -2.06
CA PRO A 154 -8.17 16.98 -2.89
C PRO A 154 -9.42 16.69 -2.05
N GLN A 155 -10.57 16.44 -2.70
CA GLN A 155 -11.89 16.34 -2.05
C GLN A 155 -11.90 15.37 -0.86
N TRP A 156 -11.25 14.22 -1.00
CA TRP A 156 -11.22 13.16 0.01
C TRP A 156 -9.93 13.18 0.86
N GLY A 157 -9.27 14.33 0.96
CA GLY A 157 -8.01 14.48 1.69
C GLY A 157 -6.83 13.77 1.03
N PHE A 158 -5.63 14.03 1.53
CA PHE A 158 -4.43 13.35 1.03
C PHE A 158 -4.40 11.89 1.49
N ALA A 159 -4.09 10.99 0.55
CA ALA A 159 -3.96 9.55 0.81
C ALA A 159 -2.67 8.93 0.25
N GLY A 160 -1.94 9.67 -0.61
CA GLY A 160 -0.68 9.22 -1.18
C GLY A 160 0.38 9.08 -0.10
N SER A 161 0.91 7.87 0.07
CA SER A 161 1.94 7.58 1.06
C SER A 161 3.30 8.14 0.58
N PRO A 162 4.15 8.69 1.46
CA PRO A 162 5.48 9.14 1.07
C PRO A 162 6.32 7.98 0.52
N THR A 163 7.09 8.21 -0.54
CA THR A 163 7.96 7.17 -1.13
C THR A 163 9.42 7.59 -1.03
N VAL A 164 10.28 6.68 -0.55
CA VAL A 164 11.73 6.94 -0.45
C VAL A 164 12.45 6.35 -1.66
N GLU A 165 13.33 7.15 -2.28
CA GLU A 165 14.26 6.71 -3.33
C GLU A 165 15.62 7.36 -3.10
N GLY A 166 16.61 6.57 -2.70
CA GLY A 166 17.92 7.10 -2.30
C GLY A 166 17.77 8.12 -1.16
N ASN A 167 18.16 9.38 -1.40
CA ASN A 167 18.01 10.48 -0.45
C ASN A 167 16.71 11.28 -0.62
N LEU A 168 15.90 10.96 -1.63
CA LEU A 168 14.67 11.67 -1.93
C LEU A 168 13.50 11.07 -1.15
N LEU A 169 12.68 11.95 -0.58
CA LEU A 169 11.33 11.66 -0.13
C LEU A 169 10.34 12.27 -1.13
N LEU A 170 9.64 11.44 -1.88
CA LEU A 170 8.72 11.80 -2.96
C LEU A 170 7.29 11.90 -2.43
N LEU A 171 6.59 12.96 -2.82
CA LEU A 171 5.29 13.34 -2.28
C LEU A 171 4.31 13.78 -3.39
N GLU A 172 3.06 13.31 -3.30
CA GLU A 172 1.93 13.75 -4.13
C GLU A 172 1.22 14.92 -3.42
N VAL A 173 1.48 16.14 -3.84
CA VAL A 173 1.07 17.37 -3.15
C VAL A 173 -0.07 18.11 -3.88
N GLY A 174 -0.16 17.94 -5.21
CA GLY A 174 -1.31 18.40 -5.99
C GLY A 174 -1.48 19.91 -6.17
N GLY A 175 -0.40 20.70 -6.07
CA GLY A 175 -0.41 22.16 -6.22
C GLY A 175 0.13 22.65 -7.57
N ASN A 176 -0.22 23.87 -7.97
CA ASN A 176 0.36 24.54 -9.14
C ASN A 176 1.85 24.85 -8.89
N GLY A 177 2.75 24.40 -9.77
CA GLY A 177 4.20 24.44 -9.58
C GLY A 177 4.74 23.50 -8.50
N ALA A 178 3.89 22.65 -7.91
CA ALA A 178 4.21 21.77 -6.79
C ALA A 178 3.32 20.53 -6.76
N SER A 179 2.97 19.97 -7.92
CA SER A 179 2.13 18.77 -8.00
C SER A 179 2.83 17.56 -7.38
N THR A 180 4.11 17.41 -7.70
CA THR A 180 5.02 16.43 -7.09
C THR A 180 6.17 17.18 -6.42
N VAL A 181 6.50 16.79 -5.19
CA VAL A 181 7.60 17.39 -4.44
C VAL A 181 8.58 16.30 -4.03
N ALA A 182 9.87 16.58 -4.16
CA ALA A 182 10.92 15.78 -3.52
C ALA A 182 11.62 16.59 -2.45
N LEU A 183 11.76 15.98 -1.28
CA LEU A 183 12.54 16.52 -0.18
C LEU A 183 13.81 15.69 0.02
N ASP A 184 14.83 16.30 0.59
CA ASP A 184 15.90 15.55 1.24
C ASP A 184 15.30 14.84 2.45
N LYS A 185 15.33 13.51 2.46
CA LYS A 185 14.62 12.71 3.47
C LYS A 185 15.15 12.96 4.90
N ALA A 186 16.43 13.30 5.04
CA ALA A 186 17.06 13.50 6.34
C ALA A 186 16.70 14.86 6.96
N THR A 187 16.60 15.91 6.14
CA THR A 187 16.47 17.30 6.60
C THR A 187 15.10 17.92 6.35
N GLY A 188 14.31 17.37 5.43
CA GLY A 188 13.04 17.94 4.98
C GLY A 188 13.21 19.17 4.06
N ALA A 189 14.44 19.48 3.63
CA ALA A 189 14.70 20.54 2.67
C ALA A 189 14.11 20.18 1.30
N THR A 190 13.54 21.17 0.61
CA THR A 190 13.02 20.93 -0.75
C THR A 190 14.18 20.75 -1.71
N VAL A 191 14.21 19.62 -2.41
CA VAL A 191 15.18 19.36 -3.49
C VAL A 191 14.61 19.87 -4.81
N TRP A 192 13.37 19.49 -5.13
CA TRP A 192 12.66 19.99 -6.30
C TRP A 192 11.14 19.95 -6.12
N LYS A 193 10.45 20.74 -6.95
CA LYS A 193 9.00 20.74 -7.14
C LYS A 193 8.73 20.61 -8.64
N SER A 194 7.66 19.91 -9.02
CA SER A 194 7.34 19.65 -10.43
C SER A 194 5.84 19.55 -10.68
N GLY A 195 5.42 20.05 -11.85
CA GLY A 195 4.08 19.94 -12.40
C GLY A 195 3.00 20.78 -11.70
N ASP A 196 1.85 20.87 -12.36
CA ASP A 196 0.72 21.72 -11.97
C ASP A 196 -0.57 20.92 -11.71
N ASP A 197 -0.50 19.59 -11.86
CA ASP A 197 -1.63 18.69 -11.71
C ASP A 197 -2.16 18.61 -10.26
N ALA A 198 -3.47 18.47 -10.11
CA ALA A 198 -4.08 18.17 -8.82
C ALA A 198 -3.77 16.72 -8.36
N ALA A 199 -3.79 16.50 -7.04
CA ALA A 199 -3.45 15.22 -6.45
C ALA A 199 -4.47 14.13 -6.81
N GLY A 200 -3.99 12.99 -7.29
CA GLY A 200 -4.82 11.84 -7.65
C GLY A 200 -5.00 10.80 -6.54
N TYR A 201 -4.56 11.06 -5.30
CA TYR A 201 -4.62 10.16 -4.12
C TYR A 201 -3.61 8.98 -4.12
N ALA A 202 -3.00 8.63 -5.26
CA ALA A 202 -2.03 7.54 -5.34
C ALA A 202 -0.67 7.88 -4.68
N SER A 203 0.08 6.84 -4.33
CA SER A 203 1.47 6.98 -3.87
C SER A 203 2.44 7.04 -5.06
N PRO A 204 3.58 7.75 -4.97
CA PRO A 204 4.63 7.68 -5.97
C PRO A 204 5.19 6.26 -6.12
N VAL A 205 5.46 5.82 -7.35
CA VAL A 205 6.14 4.55 -7.62
C VAL A 205 7.44 4.81 -8.35
N VAL A 206 8.54 4.20 -7.91
CA VAL A 206 9.84 4.35 -8.58
C VAL A 206 10.28 3.05 -9.22
N ALA A 207 10.45 3.07 -10.54
CA ALA A 207 10.84 1.92 -11.34
C ALA A 207 11.83 2.31 -12.44
N THR A 208 12.58 1.34 -12.97
CA THR A 208 13.35 1.55 -14.19
C THR A 208 12.46 1.23 -15.39
N ILE A 209 12.23 2.23 -16.24
CA ILE A 209 11.31 2.19 -17.37
C ILE A 209 12.03 2.75 -18.58
N ALA A 210 12.08 1.98 -19.68
CA ALA A 210 12.83 2.30 -20.90
C ALA A 210 14.28 2.72 -20.60
N GLY A 211 14.92 2.00 -19.68
CA GLY A 211 16.30 2.26 -19.24
C GLY A 211 16.50 3.48 -18.32
N LYS A 212 15.43 4.17 -17.90
CA LYS A 212 15.49 5.35 -17.03
C LYS A 212 14.84 5.09 -15.68
N ARG A 213 15.51 5.46 -14.58
CA ARG A 213 14.91 5.48 -13.24
C ARG A 213 13.86 6.58 -13.19
N THR A 214 12.59 6.17 -13.08
CA THR A 214 11.42 7.00 -13.31
C THR A 214 10.52 6.98 -12.07
N VAL A 215 10.05 8.15 -11.66
CA VAL A 215 8.98 8.35 -10.68
C VAL A 215 7.66 8.42 -11.43
N VAL A 216 6.78 7.45 -11.20
CA VAL A 216 5.45 7.36 -11.80
C VAL A 216 4.42 7.90 -10.81
N MET A 217 3.65 8.89 -11.26
CA MET A 217 2.60 9.55 -10.47
C MET A 217 1.25 9.40 -11.16
N PHE A 218 0.22 9.09 -10.38
CA PHE A 218 -1.16 9.09 -10.86
C PHE A 218 -1.89 10.30 -10.30
N LYS A 219 -2.04 11.30 -11.17
CA LYS A 219 -2.64 12.59 -10.87
C LYS A 219 -4.15 12.54 -11.04
N ALA A 220 -4.84 13.62 -10.69
CA ALA A 220 -6.29 13.78 -10.91
C ALA A 220 -6.71 13.49 -12.37
N GLU A 221 -5.94 13.96 -13.35
CA GLU A 221 -6.30 13.88 -14.78
C GLU A 221 -5.23 13.24 -15.67
N HIS A 222 -4.10 12.80 -15.12
CA HIS A 222 -2.95 12.33 -15.89
C HIS A 222 -2.20 11.19 -15.18
N VAL A 223 -1.52 10.36 -15.96
CA VAL A 223 -0.38 9.56 -15.48
C VAL A 223 0.89 10.25 -15.98
N VAL A 224 1.83 10.50 -15.09
CA VAL A 224 3.05 11.26 -15.38
C VAL A 224 4.27 10.46 -14.94
N GLY A 225 5.32 10.48 -15.77
CA GLY A 225 6.64 9.97 -15.44
C GLY A 225 7.64 11.11 -15.29
N LEU A 226 8.35 11.16 -14.17
CA LEU A 226 9.41 12.12 -13.91
C LEU A 226 10.75 11.39 -13.77
N ASP A 227 11.87 12.04 -14.07
CA ASP A 227 13.17 11.56 -13.60
C ASP A 227 13.41 11.93 -12.13
N LEU A 228 14.54 11.48 -11.56
CA LEU A 228 14.90 11.78 -10.17
C LEU A 228 15.25 13.25 -9.91
N ALA A 229 15.41 14.07 -10.96
CA ALA A 229 15.58 15.52 -10.87
C ALA A 229 14.24 16.28 -10.99
N GLY A 230 13.12 15.57 -11.09
CA GLY A 230 11.78 16.14 -11.19
C GLY A 230 11.40 16.62 -12.58
N ARG A 231 12.20 16.32 -13.63
CA ARG A 231 11.86 16.67 -15.01
C ARG A 231 10.87 15.67 -15.57
N GLU A 232 9.82 16.17 -16.22
CA GLU A 232 8.84 15.32 -16.88
C GLU A 232 9.47 14.59 -18.07
N LEU A 233 9.33 13.27 -18.08
CA LEU A 233 9.79 12.38 -19.14
C LEU A 233 8.68 12.07 -20.13
N TRP A 234 7.45 11.91 -19.64
CA TRP A 234 6.26 11.62 -20.42
C TRP A 234 5.00 11.88 -19.59
N ARG A 235 3.87 12.07 -20.27
CA ARG A 235 2.54 12.12 -19.67
C ARG A 235 1.50 11.50 -20.59
N THR A 236 0.42 11.00 -20.01
CA THR A 236 -0.77 10.53 -20.74
C THR A 236 -2.04 10.92 -19.98
N PRO A 237 -3.12 11.34 -20.66
CA PRO A 237 -4.36 11.72 -20.01
C PRO A 237 -5.09 10.51 -19.41
N TRP A 238 -5.66 10.71 -18.23
CA TRP A 238 -6.56 9.78 -17.57
C TRP A 238 -7.56 10.54 -16.69
N LYS A 239 -8.80 10.66 -17.15
CA LYS A 239 -9.86 11.38 -16.43
C LYS A 239 -10.87 10.42 -15.83
N THR A 240 -11.42 10.79 -14.69
CA THR A 240 -12.54 10.10 -14.04
C THR A 240 -13.62 11.11 -13.68
N SER A 241 -14.83 10.67 -13.38
CA SER A 241 -15.94 11.58 -13.08
C SER A 241 -15.76 12.40 -11.78
N TYR A 242 -14.78 12.04 -10.94
CA TYR A 242 -14.55 12.67 -9.63
C TYR A 242 -13.07 12.99 -9.38
N ASP A 243 -12.21 12.91 -10.40
CA ASP A 243 -10.76 13.10 -10.27
C ASP A 243 -10.12 12.15 -9.23
N VAL A 244 -10.71 10.97 -9.02
CA VAL A 244 -10.24 9.96 -8.06
C VAL A 244 -9.46 8.87 -8.79
N ASN A 245 -8.14 8.90 -8.64
CA ASN A 245 -7.19 7.94 -9.20
C ASN A 245 -6.35 7.26 -8.10
N ALA A 246 -7.02 6.74 -7.07
CA ALA A 246 -6.37 6.29 -5.83
C ALA A 246 -5.59 4.96 -5.94
N ALA A 247 -5.89 4.12 -6.94
CA ALA A 247 -5.14 2.88 -7.16
C ALA A 247 -3.75 3.20 -7.73
N THR A 248 -2.72 2.95 -6.94
CA THR A 248 -1.33 3.25 -7.25
C THR A 248 -0.88 2.53 -8.54
N PRO A 249 -0.20 3.20 -9.49
CA PRO A 249 0.24 2.57 -10.75
C PRO A 249 1.08 1.32 -10.52
N MET A 250 0.87 0.30 -11.34
CA MET A 250 1.70 -0.91 -11.32
C MET A 250 2.66 -0.91 -12.51
N VAL A 251 3.95 -1.09 -12.24
CA VAL A 251 4.98 -1.13 -13.27
C VAL A 251 5.43 -2.58 -13.51
N SER A 252 5.54 -2.96 -14.78
CA SER A 252 6.04 -4.27 -15.23
C SER A 252 6.95 -4.08 -16.45
N GLY A 253 8.26 -4.06 -16.21
CA GLY A 253 9.24 -3.65 -17.21
C GLY A 253 8.93 -2.22 -17.70
N ASP A 254 8.78 -2.07 -19.01
CA ASP A 254 8.48 -0.78 -19.63
C ASP A 254 6.98 -0.47 -19.71
N LYS A 255 6.14 -1.24 -19.01
CA LYS A 255 4.68 -1.10 -19.05
C LYS A 255 4.14 -0.62 -17.70
N ILE A 256 3.09 0.19 -17.77
CA ILE A 256 2.42 0.78 -16.62
C ILE A 256 0.94 0.47 -16.73
N PHE A 257 0.41 -0.28 -15.77
CA PHE A 257 -1.02 -0.49 -15.61
C PHE A 257 -1.58 0.51 -14.60
N VAL A 258 -2.65 1.17 -14.99
CA VAL A 258 -3.44 2.03 -14.13
C VAL A 258 -4.90 1.61 -14.19
N SER A 259 -5.61 1.83 -13.09
CA SER A 259 -7.02 1.51 -12.98
C SER A 259 -7.71 2.51 -12.07
N SER A 260 -8.97 2.78 -12.34
CA SER A 260 -9.78 3.64 -11.50
C SER A 260 -11.22 3.14 -11.44
N GLY A 261 -11.85 3.46 -10.32
CA GLY A 261 -13.25 3.25 -10.06
C GLY A 261 -14.17 4.06 -10.99
N TYR A 262 -15.41 4.25 -10.55
CA TYR A 262 -16.40 5.12 -11.20
C TYR A 262 -16.67 4.76 -12.67
N GLY A 263 -16.55 3.47 -12.97
CA GLY A 263 -16.71 2.97 -14.33
C GLY A 263 -15.55 3.28 -15.26
N SER A 264 -14.42 3.86 -14.82
CA SER A 264 -13.28 4.19 -15.69
C SER A 264 -12.58 2.96 -16.25
N GLY A 265 -12.38 1.92 -15.43
CA GLY A 265 -11.73 0.68 -15.85
C GLY A 265 -10.22 0.74 -15.72
N GLY A 266 -9.52 -0.02 -16.56
CA GLY A 266 -8.07 -0.13 -16.54
C GLY A 266 -7.46 0.03 -17.93
N ALA A 267 -6.21 0.46 -17.98
CA ALA A 267 -5.41 0.47 -19.20
C ALA A 267 -3.97 0.08 -18.91
N LEU A 268 -3.32 -0.45 -19.95
CA LEU A 268 -1.88 -0.66 -19.98
C LEU A 268 -1.24 0.31 -20.95
N PHE A 269 -0.30 1.10 -20.45
CA PHE A 269 0.57 1.94 -21.26
C PHE A 269 1.94 1.29 -21.38
N GLU A 270 2.56 1.39 -22.54
CA GLU A 270 3.96 1.05 -22.75
C GLU A 270 4.75 2.33 -23.00
N ILE A 271 5.84 2.49 -22.25
CA ILE A 271 6.69 3.67 -22.34
C ILE A 271 7.85 3.36 -23.26
N GLY A 272 8.01 4.16 -24.30
CA GLY A 272 9.14 4.09 -25.23
C GLY A 272 9.76 5.45 -25.47
N ALA A 273 10.63 5.54 -26.48
CA ALA A 273 11.32 6.78 -26.85
C ALA A 273 10.35 7.93 -27.20
N GLY A 274 9.17 7.63 -27.75
CA GLY A 274 8.13 8.59 -28.09
C GLY A 274 7.15 8.93 -26.96
N GLY A 275 7.39 8.46 -25.73
CA GLY A 275 6.48 8.62 -24.60
C GLY A 275 5.56 7.41 -24.38
N ALA A 276 4.38 7.66 -23.83
CA ALA A 276 3.42 6.62 -23.45
C ALA A 276 2.52 6.20 -24.63
N THR A 277 2.49 4.91 -24.95
CA THR A 277 1.58 4.31 -25.93
C THR A 277 0.55 3.45 -25.21
N GLU A 278 -0.75 3.75 -25.37
CA GLU A 278 -1.81 2.87 -24.87
C GLU A 278 -1.82 1.55 -25.65
N ARG A 279 -1.65 0.42 -24.94
CA ARG A 279 -1.71 -0.92 -25.54
C ARG A 279 -3.12 -1.49 -25.54
N TRP A 280 -3.84 -1.26 -24.45
CA TRP A 280 -5.25 -1.60 -24.33
C TRP A 280 -5.90 -0.78 -23.23
N ARG A 281 -7.22 -0.68 -23.31
CA ARG A 281 -8.10 -0.11 -22.28
C ARG A 281 -9.41 -0.87 -22.25
N ASN A 282 -9.89 -1.21 -21.06
CA ASN A 282 -11.17 -1.91 -20.90
C ASN A 282 -11.78 -1.68 -19.51
N LYS A 283 -12.89 -2.36 -19.23
CA LYS A 283 -13.64 -2.26 -17.96
C LYS A 283 -13.45 -3.49 -17.05
N GLY A 284 -12.45 -4.34 -17.31
CA GLY A 284 -12.21 -5.59 -16.58
C GLY A 284 -11.57 -5.41 -15.20
N MET A 285 -11.12 -4.20 -14.86
CA MET A 285 -10.63 -3.85 -13.53
C MET A 285 -10.90 -2.36 -13.26
N LYS A 286 -11.80 -2.07 -12.32
CA LYS A 286 -12.27 -0.73 -11.94
C LYS A 286 -11.88 -0.43 -10.48
N ALA A 287 -10.59 -0.42 -10.18
CA ALA A 287 -10.11 -0.29 -8.81
C ALA A 287 -10.39 1.11 -8.23
N GLN A 288 -11.33 1.23 -7.29
CA GLN A 288 -11.68 2.53 -6.69
C GLN A 288 -10.60 3.08 -5.77
N MET A 289 -10.17 2.29 -4.78
CA MET A 289 -9.29 2.70 -3.68
C MET A 289 -8.14 1.71 -3.50
N ASN A 290 -8.46 0.42 -3.48
CA ASN A 290 -7.47 -0.63 -3.27
C ASN A 290 -6.78 -0.98 -4.58
N THR A 291 -5.45 -0.87 -4.57
CA THR A 291 -4.63 -1.18 -5.74
C THR A 291 -4.59 -2.72 -5.95
N PRO A 292 -4.91 -3.25 -7.14
CA PRO A 292 -4.78 -4.68 -7.45
C PRO A 292 -3.33 -5.16 -7.30
N ALA A 293 -3.09 -6.44 -7.01
CA ALA A 293 -1.75 -7.01 -6.98
C ALA A 293 -1.34 -7.57 -8.36
N LEU A 294 -0.07 -7.39 -8.74
CA LEU A 294 0.51 -7.96 -9.95
C LEU A 294 1.35 -9.19 -9.58
N PHE A 295 0.95 -10.35 -10.07
CA PHE A 295 1.68 -11.59 -9.81
C PHE A 295 1.72 -12.47 -11.07
N GLN A 296 2.92 -12.86 -11.49
CA GLN A 296 3.15 -13.76 -12.63
C GLN A 296 2.38 -13.35 -13.91
N GLY A 297 2.43 -12.06 -14.28
CA GLY A 297 1.78 -11.54 -15.47
C GLY A 297 0.26 -11.34 -15.37
N HIS A 298 -0.32 -11.54 -14.18
CA HIS A 298 -1.75 -11.40 -13.94
C HIS A 298 -2.04 -10.38 -12.84
N VAL A 299 -3.12 -9.63 -13.02
CA VAL A 299 -3.61 -8.61 -12.10
C VAL A 299 -4.77 -9.19 -11.30
N TYR A 300 -4.64 -9.22 -9.98
CA TYR A 300 -5.64 -9.71 -9.04
C TYR A 300 -6.14 -8.57 -8.16
N GLY A 301 -7.43 -8.26 -8.20
CA GLY A 301 -7.97 -7.15 -7.41
C GLY A 301 -9.48 -7.10 -7.39
N ILE A 302 -10.01 -6.21 -6.56
CA ILE A 302 -11.44 -5.96 -6.51
C ILE A 302 -11.84 -5.07 -7.68
N ASP A 303 -12.70 -5.61 -8.54
CA ASP A 303 -13.19 -4.92 -9.74
C ASP A 303 -14.48 -4.15 -9.43
N GLY A 304 -14.34 -2.93 -8.93
CA GLY A 304 -15.49 -2.05 -8.70
C GLY A 304 -15.29 -1.08 -7.55
N GLN A 305 -16.42 -0.68 -6.97
CA GLN A 305 -16.51 0.34 -5.94
C GLN A 305 -16.75 -0.30 -4.57
N ALA A 306 -16.58 0.49 -3.51
CA ALA A 306 -17.10 0.18 -2.19
C ALA A 306 -18.61 -0.10 -2.27
N GLY A 307 -19.07 -1.07 -1.49
CA GLY A 307 -20.43 -1.56 -1.51
C GLY A 307 -20.60 -2.92 -2.20
N PRO A 308 -21.85 -3.40 -2.28
CA PRO A 308 -22.12 -4.74 -2.79
C PRO A 308 -21.86 -4.84 -4.30
N GLY A 309 -21.46 -6.03 -4.76
CA GLY A 309 -21.43 -6.38 -6.18
C GLY A 309 -20.07 -6.29 -6.86
N SER A 310 -19.02 -5.80 -6.19
CA SER A 310 -17.65 -5.81 -6.71
C SER A 310 -17.02 -7.20 -6.57
N PRO A 311 -16.71 -7.93 -7.65
CA PRO A 311 -16.04 -9.23 -7.56
C PRO A 311 -14.53 -9.10 -7.34
N LEU A 312 -13.92 -10.16 -6.83
CA LEU A 312 -12.49 -10.38 -7.00
C LEU A 312 -12.25 -10.84 -8.45
N THR A 313 -11.35 -10.18 -9.16
CA THR A 313 -11.11 -10.42 -10.59
C THR A 313 -9.64 -10.73 -10.86
N CYS A 314 -9.40 -11.67 -11.77
CA CYS A 314 -8.11 -11.90 -12.40
C CYS A 314 -8.13 -11.41 -13.84
N LEU A 315 -7.16 -10.57 -14.20
CA LEU A 315 -6.96 -10.04 -15.54
C LEU A 315 -5.56 -10.41 -16.03
N ASP A 316 -5.46 -10.80 -17.30
CA ASP A 316 -4.20 -10.99 -18.01
C ASP A 316 -3.58 -9.63 -18.32
N LEU A 317 -2.40 -9.32 -17.77
CA LEU A 317 -1.80 -7.99 -17.94
C LEU A 317 -1.49 -7.71 -19.42
N ALA A 318 -0.98 -8.69 -20.16
CA ALA A 318 -0.51 -8.49 -21.51
C ALA A 318 -1.66 -8.15 -22.48
N THR A 319 -2.80 -8.82 -22.32
CA THR A 319 -3.93 -8.72 -23.25
C THR A 319 -5.09 -7.87 -22.73
N GLY A 320 -5.14 -7.61 -21.43
CA GLY A 320 -6.29 -6.97 -20.78
C GLY A 320 -7.48 -7.91 -20.59
N ALA A 321 -7.40 -9.18 -21.00
CA ALA A 321 -8.51 -10.11 -20.92
C ALA A 321 -8.81 -10.52 -19.46
N THR A 322 -10.07 -10.42 -19.05
CA THR A 322 -10.54 -11.02 -17.80
C THR A 322 -10.44 -12.54 -17.89
N LYS A 323 -9.65 -13.16 -17.01
CA LYS A 323 -9.56 -14.63 -16.91
C LYS A 323 -10.74 -15.21 -16.15
N TRP A 324 -11.10 -14.58 -15.04
CA TRP A 324 -12.24 -14.98 -14.21
C TRP A 324 -12.67 -13.83 -13.30
N LEU A 325 -13.91 -13.91 -12.81
CA LEU A 325 -14.49 -13.04 -11.78
C LEU A 325 -15.13 -13.91 -10.69
N GLU A 326 -14.93 -13.54 -9.43
CA GLU A 326 -15.41 -14.27 -8.27
C GLU A 326 -16.26 -13.35 -7.39
N LYS A 327 -17.57 -13.57 -7.37
CA LYS A 327 -18.51 -12.72 -6.64
C LYS A 327 -18.55 -13.00 -5.14
N SER A 328 -18.15 -14.20 -4.70
CA SER A 328 -18.27 -14.61 -3.29
C SER A 328 -17.27 -13.93 -2.35
N VAL A 329 -16.30 -13.18 -2.87
CA VAL A 329 -15.37 -12.36 -2.06
C VAL A 329 -15.97 -10.97 -1.80
N GLY A 330 -16.64 -10.38 -2.79
CA GLY A 330 -17.22 -9.04 -2.66
C GLY A 330 -16.16 -7.93 -2.64
N GLY A 331 -16.59 -6.72 -2.25
CA GLY A 331 -15.71 -5.57 -2.06
C GLY A 331 -14.60 -5.85 -1.04
N GLY A 332 -13.48 -5.12 -1.11
CA GLY A 332 -12.34 -5.35 -0.22
C GLY A 332 -10.99 -4.96 -0.83
N ALA A 333 -9.96 -5.70 -0.45
CA ALA A 333 -8.59 -5.52 -0.91
C ALA A 333 -7.85 -6.87 -0.98
N ALA A 334 -6.81 -6.97 -1.82
CA ALA A 334 -6.03 -8.18 -1.96
C ALA A 334 -4.52 -7.88 -2.09
N VAL A 335 -3.71 -8.73 -1.47
CA VAL A 335 -2.25 -8.82 -1.67
C VAL A 335 -1.86 -10.27 -1.98
N VAL A 336 -0.63 -10.50 -2.39
CA VAL A 336 -0.11 -11.85 -2.70
C VAL A 336 1.04 -12.21 -1.78
N ALA A 337 1.08 -13.47 -1.34
CA ALA A 337 2.26 -14.06 -0.72
C ALA A 337 2.34 -15.54 -1.08
N ASP A 338 3.53 -16.00 -1.50
CA ASP A 338 3.79 -17.41 -1.81
C ASP A 338 2.71 -18.09 -2.69
N GLY A 339 2.35 -17.42 -3.79
CA GLY A 339 1.36 -17.91 -4.76
C GLY A 339 -0.08 -17.93 -4.24
N LYS A 340 -0.37 -17.23 -3.14
CA LYS A 340 -1.70 -17.15 -2.53
C LYS A 340 -2.17 -15.71 -2.48
N LEU A 341 -3.43 -15.49 -2.83
CA LEU A 341 -4.15 -14.25 -2.57
C LEU A 341 -4.53 -14.21 -1.09
N ILE A 342 -4.30 -13.07 -0.46
CA ILE A 342 -4.78 -12.74 0.89
C ILE A 342 -5.77 -11.59 0.70
N CYS A 343 -7.06 -11.92 0.76
CA CYS A 343 -8.13 -10.98 0.50
C CYS A 343 -8.84 -10.61 1.80
N LEU A 344 -8.86 -9.34 2.16
CA LEU A 344 -9.74 -8.83 3.22
C LEU A 344 -10.99 -8.25 2.58
N THR A 345 -12.13 -8.87 2.84
CA THR A 345 -13.42 -8.38 2.33
C THR A 345 -13.86 -7.13 3.10
N GLU A 346 -14.75 -6.34 2.52
CA GLU A 346 -15.31 -5.13 3.11
C GLU A 346 -16.04 -5.40 4.43
N LYS A 347 -16.45 -6.65 4.69
CA LYS A 347 -17.10 -7.09 5.92
C LYS A 347 -16.15 -7.72 6.94
N GLY A 348 -14.85 -7.76 6.67
CA GLY A 348 -13.83 -8.30 7.60
C GLY A 348 -13.64 -9.82 7.55
N GLU A 349 -14.19 -10.51 6.55
CA GLU A 349 -13.79 -11.90 6.25
C GLU A 349 -12.42 -11.89 5.56
N LEU A 350 -11.47 -12.67 6.07
CA LEU A 350 -10.20 -12.96 5.44
C LEU A 350 -10.34 -14.22 4.58
N VAL A 351 -10.12 -14.09 3.28
CA VAL A 351 -10.15 -15.19 2.32
C VAL A 351 -8.74 -15.42 1.81
N ILE A 352 -8.20 -16.61 2.03
CA ILE A 352 -6.93 -17.05 1.44
C ILE A 352 -7.24 -17.96 0.27
N ALA A 353 -6.74 -17.65 -0.92
CA ALA A 353 -7.01 -18.39 -2.15
C ALA A 353 -5.75 -18.59 -2.99
N LEU A 354 -5.76 -19.49 -3.97
CA LEU A 354 -4.65 -19.58 -4.94
C LEU A 354 -4.62 -18.34 -5.84
N ALA A 355 -3.43 -17.76 -6.02
CA ALA A 355 -3.18 -16.75 -7.05
C ALA A 355 -2.99 -17.44 -8.41
N SER A 356 -4.09 -17.96 -8.96
CA SER A 356 -4.08 -18.74 -10.21
C SER A 356 -4.90 -18.05 -11.30
N PRO A 357 -4.39 -17.98 -12.54
CA PRO A 357 -5.19 -17.50 -13.68
C PRO A 357 -6.21 -18.53 -14.19
N SER A 358 -6.11 -19.80 -13.79
CA SER A 358 -7.04 -20.85 -14.25
C SER A 358 -8.41 -20.82 -13.59
N GLY A 359 -8.55 -20.12 -12.47
CA GLY A 359 -9.80 -20.00 -11.72
C GLY A 359 -9.57 -19.66 -10.26
N PHE A 360 -10.65 -19.24 -9.59
CA PHE A 360 -10.64 -19.00 -8.16
C PHE A 360 -10.72 -20.32 -7.38
N LYS A 361 -9.84 -20.48 -6.38
CA LYS A 361 -9.89 -21.59 -5.43
C LYS A 361 -9.55 -21.09 -4.04
N ALA A 362 -10.57 -20.92 -3.20
CA ALA A 362 -10.38 -20.62 -1.79
C ALA A 362 -9.69 -21.81 -1.08
N LEU A 363 -8.72 -21.49 -0.23
CA LEU A 363 -8.02 -22.42 0.66
C LEU A 363 -8.54 -22.27 2.10
N SER A 364 -8.92 -21.06 2.51
CA SER A 364 -9.48 -20.78 3.83
C SER A 364 -10.35 -19.52 3.80
N ARG A 365 -11.34 -19.48 4.69
CA ARG A 365 -12.16 -18.31 5.01
C ARG A 365 -12.30 -18.20 6.52
N THR A 366 -12.01 -17.03 7.07
CA THR A 366 -12.09 -16.77 8.51
C THR A 366 -12.61 -15.36 8.74
N GLN A 367 -13.62 -15.21 9.60
CA GLN A 367 -14.06 -13.89 10.04
C GLN A 367 -13.05 -13.34 11.05
N VAL A 368 -12.33 -12.27 10.70
CA VAL A 368 -11.22 -11.74 11.53
C VAL A 368 -11.49 -10.35 12.07
N LEU A 369 -12.42 -9.63 11.45
CA LEU A 369 -12.81 -8.28 11.84
C LEU A 369 -14.31 -8.11 11.70
N GLY A 370 -14.90 -7.12 12.38
CA GLY A 370 -16.23 -6.63 12.05
C GLY A 370 -16.16 -5.29 11.33
N LYS A 371 -17.33 -4.76 10.97
CA LYS A 371 -17.50 -3.42 10.36
C LYS A 371 -16.84 -3.31 8.99
N ARG A 372 -16.83 -2.08 8.45
CA ARG A 372 -16.28 -1.75 7.14
C ARG A 372 -14.75 -1.89 7.14
N CYS A 373 -14.23 -2.65 6.18
CA CYS A 373 -12.79 -2.85 5.98
C CYS A 373 -12.38 -2.42 4.58
N TRP A 374 -11.83 -1.21 4.44
CA TRP A 374 -11.31 -0.72 3.16
C TRP A 374 -9.79 -0.79 3.05
N VAL A 375 -9.12 -1.40 4.02
CA VAL A 375 -7.66 -1.44 4.11
C VAL A 375 -7.10 -2.75 3.58
N GLN A 376 -6.03 -2.68 2.78
CA GLN A 376 -5.33 -3.87 2.33
C GLN A 376 -4.70 -4.63 3.51
N PRO A 377 -4.79 -5.97 3.54
CA PRO A 377 -4.06 -6.76 4.52
C PRO A 377 -2.56 -6.68 4.22
N THR A 378 -1.75 -6.93 5.24
CA THR A 378 -0.28 -6.96 5.12
C THR A 378 0.24 -8.33 5.53
N TYR A 379 1.13 -8.93 4.75
CA TYR A 379 1.81 -10.18 5.09
C TYR A 379 3.31 -9.97 5.24
N ALA A 380 3.76 -9.99 6.49
CA ALA A 380 5.14 -9.73 6.87
C ALA A 380 5.46 -10.40 8.21
N ALA A 381 6.72 -10.77 8.42
CA ALA A 381 7.18 -11.46 9.62
C ALA A 381 6.33 -12.70 9.96
N GLY A 382 5.93 -13.44 8.94
CA GLY A 382 5.09 -14.65 9.04
C GLY A 382 3.67 -14.42 9.54
N ARG A 383 3.20 -13.16 9.61
CA ARG A 383 1.89 -12.78 10.14
C ARG A 383 1.05 -12.04 9.12
N ILE A 384 -0.26 -12.16 9.26
CA ILE A 384 -1.23 -11.35 8.50
C ILE A 384 -1.74 -10.26 9.44
N PHE A 385 -1.65 -9.01 9.01
CA PHE A 385 -2.23 -7.87 9.70
C PHE A 385 -3.45 -7.38 8.93
N CYS A 386 -4.58 -7.23 9.61
CA CYS A 386 -5.83 -6.73 9.05
C CYS A 386 -6.39 -5.62 9.93
N ARG A 387 -6.99 -4.60 9.33
CA ARG A 387 -7.73 -3.59 10.09
C ARG A 387 -9.05 -3.18 9.45
N ASN A 388 -9.97 -2.71 10.29
CA ASN A 388 -11.20 -2.06 9.85
C ASN A 388 -11.06 -0.52 9.90
N ASN A 389 -12.07 0.18 9.37
CA ASN A 389 -12.09 1.65 9.31
C ASN A 389 -12.24 2.29 10.70
N GLU A 390 -12.84 1.59 11.67
CA GLU A 390 -13.03 2.06 13.06
C GLU A 390 -11.77 1.88 13.92
N GLY A 391 -10.68 1.32 13.36
CA GLY A 391 -9.38 1.22 14.02
C GLY A 391 -9.13 -0.06 14.81
N ASP A 392 -9.90 -1.12 14.61
CA ASP A 392 -9.54 -2.43 15.15
C ASP A 392 -8.47 -3.03 14.23
N LEU A 393 -7.26 -3.20 14.74
CA LEU A 393 -6.13 -3.84 14.07
C LEU A 393 -5.90 -5.21 14.72
N VAL A 394 -5.90 -6.27 13.90
CA VAL A 394 -5.62 -7.64 14.34
C VAL A 394 -4.34 -8.14 13.67
N ALA A 395 -3.58 -8.94 14.42
CA ALA A 395 -2.55 -9.79 13.85
C ALA A 395 -2.98 -11.26 13.94
N LEU A 396 -2.68 -11.99 12.88
CA LEU A 396 -3.03 -13.38 12.72
C LEU A 396 -1.77 -14.19 12.43
N GLU A 397 -1.70 -15.39 12.99
CA GLU A 397 -0.68 -16.39 12.68
C GLU A 397 -1.26 -17.57 11.92
N LEU A 398 -0.38 -18.30 11.25
CA LEU A 398 -0.70 -19.43 10.40
C LEU A 398 -0.13 -20.75 10.95
N LYS A 399 0.42 -20.75 12.17
CA LYS A 399 1.04 -21.91 12.80
C LYS A 399 0.92 -21.87 14.30
#